data_AF-A0A1Y2CU59-F1
#
_entry.id   AF-A0A1Y2CU59-F1
#
_cell.length_a   1.000
_cell.length_b   1.000
_cell.length_c   1.000
_cell.angle_alpha   90.00
_cell.angle_beta   90.00
_cell.angle_gamma   90.00
#
_symmetry.space_group_name_H-M   'P 1'
#
loop_
_entity.id
_entity.type
_entity.pdbx_description
1 polymer ?
#
loop_
_entity_poly.entity_id
_entity_poly.type
_entity_poly.pdbx_seq_one_letter_code
_entity_poly.pdbx_strand_id
1 'polypeptide(L)'
;METETAPLRLRGGKGGFGSMLRAQGGRMASQKTTNFEACRDLSGRRLKTVNDAKKIADFKESEPERERKRKEELKAKIEKGLREPEVKKIRYDDPEFEETVSIFVEGWEQRVA
;
A
#
# COMPACT_ATOMS: atom_id res chain seq x y z
N MET A 1 25.46 -12.46 59.13
CA MET A 1 24.95 -12.10 57.80
C MET A 1 24.35 -13.36 57.21
N GLU A 2 23.08 -13.60 57.52
CA GLU A 2 22.33 -14.73 57.00
C GLU A 2 21.79 -14.32 55.63
N THR A 3 22.31 -14.92 54.56
CA THR A 3 21.82 -14.65 53.21
C THR A 3 20.55 -15.44 52.99
N GLU A 4 19.41 -14.74 52.93
CA GLU A 4 18.13 -15.28 52.51
C GLU A 4 18.21 -15.76 51.06
N THR A 5 18.53 -17.03 50.86
CA THR A 5 18.38 -17.70 49.56
C THR A 5 16.92 -18.11 49.39
N ALA A 6 16.10 -17.23 48.82
CA ALA A 6 14.81 -17.63 48.26
C ALA A 6 14.99 -17.91 46.76
N PRO A 7 15.02 -19.18 46.31
CA PRO A 7 14.73 -19.46 44.92
C PRO A 7 13.23 -19.17 44.73
N LEU A 8 12.94 -17.95 44.28
CA LEU A 8 11.66 -17.59 43.70
C LEU A 8 11.31 -18.69 42.69
N ARG A 9 10.14 -19.28 42.89
CA ARG A 9 9.49 -20.31 42.07
C ARG A 9 9.88 -20.15 40.59
N LEU A 10 10.04 -21.22 39.82
CA LEU A 10 8.86 -21.85 39.22
C LEU A 10 9.12 -23.32 38.93
N ARG A 11 8.34 -24.19 39.59
CA ARG A 11 8.25 -25.61 39.23
C ARG A 11 7.49 -25.72 37.90
N GLY A 12 8.22 -26.09 36.85
CA GLY A 12 7.72 -26.39 35.50
C GLY A 12 7.59 -25.14 34.63
N GLY A 13 8.24 -25.01 33.48
CA GLY A 13 9.07 -25.88 32.66
C GLY A 13 9.37 -25.08 31.37
N LYS A 14 10.33 -25.53 30.56
CA LYS A 14 10.71 -24.90 29.29
C LYS A 14 9.57 -25.02 28.24
N GLY A 15 8.48 -24.29 28.46
CA GLY A 15 7.17 -24.53 27.82
C GLY A 15 6.84 -23.61 26.65
N GLY A 16 7.71 -22.66 26.29
CA GLY A 16 7.41 -21.65 25.26
C GLY A 16 7.21 -22.22 23.86
N PHE A 17 8.02 -23.19 23.45
CA PHE A 17 7.93 -23.76 22.10
C PHE A 17 6.68 -24.65 21.94
N GLY A 18 6.41 -25.53 22.90
CA GLY A 18 5.23 -26.41 22.84
C GLY A 18 3.90 -25.65 22.99
N SER A 19 3.86 -24.56 23.77
CA SER A 19 2.68 -23.70 23.84
C SER A 19 2.48 -22.91 22.54
N MET A 20 3.56 -22.43 21.92
CA MET A 20 3.52 -21.78 20.62
C MET A 20 3.03 -22.72 19.52
N LEU A 21 3.50 -23.98 19.50
CA LEU A 21 3.01 -25.00 18.56
C LEU A 21 1.52 -25.31 18.77
N ARG A 22 1.05 -25.44 20.01
CA ARG A 22 -0.37 -25.64 20.30
C ARG A 22 -1.22 -24.43 19.90
N ALA A 23 -0.73 -23.21 20.13
CA ALA A 23 -1.40 -21.99 19.73
C ALA A 23 -1.45 -21.84 18.19
N GLN A 24 -0.37 -22.16 17.49
CA GLN A 24 -0.34 -22.16 16.02
C GLN A 24 -1.21 -23.26 15.43
N GLY A 25 -1.12 -24.50 15.95
CA GLY A 25 -1.98 -25.61 15.53
C GLY A 25 -3.46 -25.33 15.75
N GLY A 26 -3.83 -24.69 16.87
CA GLY A 26 -5.20 -24.25 17.14
C GLY A 26 -5.69 -23.16 16.17
N ARG A 27 -4.81 -22.25 15.75
CA ARG A 27 -5.13 -21.25 14.71
C ARG A 27 -5.31 -21.89 13.34
N MET A 28 -4.45 -22.82 12.96
CA MET A 28 -4.54 -23.52 11.67
C MET A 28 -5.77 -24.43 11.58
N ALA A 29 -6.13 -25.10 12.68
CA ALA A 29 -7.31 -25.96 12.73
C ALA A 29 -8.64 -25.18 12.80
N SER A 30 -8.63 -23.99 13.39
CA SER A 30 -9.82 -23.13 13.46
C SER A 30 -10.05 -22.30 12.20
N GLN A 31 -8.99 -21.94 11.48
CA GLN A 31 -9.10 -21.29 10.17
C GLN A 31 -9.54 -22.28 9.10
N LYS A 32 -10.82 -22.18 8.70
CA LYS A 32 -11.33 -22.91 7.53
C LYS A 32 -10.57 -22.48 6.29
N THR A 33 -9.99 -23.44 5.58
CA THR A 33 -9.36 -23.19 4.29
C THR A 33 -10.41 -22.69 3.30
N THR A 34 -10.22 -21.48 2.77
CA THR A 34 -11.13 -20.89 1.76
C THR A 34 -10.67 -21.19 0.33
N ASN A 35 -9.45 -21.69 0.16
CA ASN A 35 -8.91 -22.06 -1.14
C ASN A 35 -9.14 -23.54 -1.42
N PHE A 36 -10.13 -23.83 -2.28
CA PHE A 36 -10.46 -25.18 -2.77
C PHE A 36 -9.92 -25.44 -4.18
N GLU A 37 -9.07 -24.58 -4.74
CA GLU A 37 -8.63 -24.67 -6.13
C GLU A 37 -7.80 -25.94 -6.43
N ALA A 38 -7.20 -26.53 -5.39
CA ALA A 38 -6.46 -27.78 -5.47
C ALA A 38 -7.35 -29.03 -5.61
N CYS A 39 -8.63 -28.93 -5.24
CA CYS A 39 -9.58 -30.02 -5.35
C CYS A 39 -9.85 -30.36 -6.82
N ARG A 40 -10.15 -31.64 -7.08
CA ARG A 40 -10.53 -32.14 -8.40
C ARG A 40 -12.03 -32.36 -8.48
N ASP A 41 -12.59 -32.18 -9.67
CA ASP A 41 -13.97 -32.55 -9.98
C ASP A 41 -14.09 -34.06 -10.27
N LEU A 42 -15.32 -34.56 -10.41
CA LEU A 42 -15.61 -35.96 -10.74
C LEU A 42 -15.07 -36.39 -12.12
N SER A 43 -14.75 -35.43 -12.99
CA SER A 43 -14.09 -35.68 -14.28
C SER A 43 -12.55 -35.67 -14.18
N GLY A 44 -12.01 -35.50 -12.98
CA GLY A 44 -10.57 -35.47 -12.72
C GLY A 44 -9.89 -34.16 -13.10
N ARG A 45 -10.60 -33.08 -13.44
CA ARG A 45 -10.01 -31.75 -13.67
C ARG A 45 -9.89 -30.98 -12.35
N ARG A 46 -8.85 -30.15 -12.19
CA ARG A 46 -8.72 -29.30 -11.00
C ARG A 46 -9.68 -28.11 -11.08
N LEU A 47 -10.28 -27.73 -9.96
CA LEU A 47 -11.18 -26.57 -9.87
C LEU A 47 -10.48 -25.28 -10.34
N LYS A 48 -9.17 -25.17 -10.10
CA LYS A 48 -8.33 -24.09 -10.63
C LYS A 48 -8.49 -23.91 -12.14
N THR A 49 -8.37 -24.99 -12.90
CA THR A 49 -8.41 -24.96 -14.37
C THR A 49 -9.76 -24.48 -14.88
N VAL A 50 -10.84 -24.91 -14.22
CA VAL A 50 -12.21 -24.46 -14.55
C VAL A 50 -12.40 -22.99 -14.22
N ASN A 51 -11.93 -22.54 -13.06
CA ASN A 51 -12.01 -21.15 -12.64
C ASN A 51 -11.20 -20.23 -13.56
N ASP A 52 -9.99 -20.65 -13.94
CA ASP A 52 -9.12 -19.88 -14.82
C ASP A 52 -9.72 -19.78 -16.24
N ALA A 53 -10.34 -20.83 -16.76
CA ALA A 53 -11.05 -20.78 -18.04
C ALA A 53 -12.22 -19.78 -18.02
N LYS A 54 -12.99 -19.75 -16.92
CA LYS A 54 -14.06 -18.76 -16.72
C LYS A 54 -13.51 -17.34 -16.66
N LYS A 55 -12.48 -17.09 -15.84
CA LYS A 55 -11.82 -15.77 -15.77
C LYS A 55 -11.33 -15.29 -17.13
N ILE A 56 -10.78 -16.18 -17.96
CA ILE A 56 -10.33 -15.85 -19.31
C ILE A 56 -11.52 -15.50 -20.21
N ALA A 57 -12.64 -16.22 -20.10
CA ALA A 57 -13.85 -15.92 -20.85
C ALA A 57 -14.45 -14.56 -20.44
N ASP A 58 -14.61 -14.33 -19.14
CA ASP A 58 -15.12 -13.06 -18.59
C ASP A 58 -14.22 -11.88 -19.00
N PHE A 59 -12.90 -12.09 -18.98
CA PHE A 59 -11.94 -11.07 -19.41
C PHE A 59 -12.11 -10.71 -20.89
N LYS A 60 -12.33 -11.72 -21.76
CA LYS A 60 -12.60 -11.50 -23.18
C LYS A 60 -13.93 -10.77 -23.40
N GLU A 61 -14.96 -11.13 -22.65
CA GLU A 61 -16.27 -10.46 -22.72
C GLU A 61 -16.18 -9.00 -22.24
N SER A 62 -15.29 -8.71 -21.28
CA SER A 62 -15.05 -7.34 -20.80
C SER A 62 -14.22 -6.46 -21.76
N GLU A 63 -13.62 -7.02 -22.83
CA GLU A 63 -12.81 -6.25 -23.78
C GLU A 63 -13.52 -5.07 -24.45
N PRO A 64 -14.74 -5.20 -25.02
CA PRO A 64 -15.44 -4.06 -25.61
C PRO A 64 -15.67 -2.92 -24.62
N GLU A 65 -16.02 -3.23 -23.38
CA GLU A 65 -16.23 -2.21 -22.34
C GLU A 65 -14.90 -1.54 -21.96
N ARG A 66 -13.81 -2.31 -21.86
CA ARG A 66 -12.46 -1.79 -21.59
C ARG A 66 -11.95 -0.93 -22.74
N GLU A 67 -12.22 -1.30 -23.98
CA GLU A 67 -11.86 -0.52 -25.16
C GLU A 67 -12.64 0.79 -25.20
N ARG A 68 -13.93 0.77 -24.86
CA ARG A 68 -14.74 2.00 -24.72
C ARG A 68 -14.19 2.92 -23.65
N LYS A 69 -13.91 2.41 -22.44
CA LYS A 69 -13.30 3.20 -21.35
C LYS A 69 -11.95 3.80 -21.77
N ARG A 70 -11.09 3.01 -22.43
CA ARG A 70 -9.81 3.51 -22.98
C ARG A 70 -10.00 4.62 -24.00
N LYS A 71 -10.98 4.49 -24.90
CA LYS A 71 -11.31 5.52 -25.90
C LYS A 71 -11.83 6.80 -25.22
N GLU A 72 -12.66 6.67 -24.18
CA GLU A 72 -13.18 7.80 -23.41
C GLU A 72 -12.07 8.52 -22.64
N GLU A 73 -11.19 7.78 -21.97
CA GLU A 73 -10.01 8.34 -21.29
C GLU A 73 -9.06 9.04 -22.27
N LEU A 74 -8.83 8.45 -23.44
CA LEU A 74 -8.00 9.05 -24.48
C LEU A 74 -8.62 10.36 -24.98
N LYS A 75 -9.94 10.37 -25.24
CA LYS A 75 -10.67 11.58 -25.64
C LYS A 75 -10.58 12.66 -24.56
N ALA A 76 -10.79 12.31 -23.29
CA ALA A 76 -10.68 13.26 -22.18
C ALA A 76 -9.27 13.82 -22.03
N LYS A 77 -8.23 13.00 -22.25
CA LYS A 77 -6.83 13.47 -22.25
C LYS A 77 -6.55 14.44 -23.41
N ILE A 78 -7.03 14.11 -24.61
CA ILE A 78 -6.89 14.98 -25.79
C ILE A 78 -7.61 16.30 -25.55
N GLU A 79 -8.85 16.27 -25.07
CA GLU A 79 -9.64 17.46 -24.74
C GLU A 79 -8.95 18.32 -23.67
N LYS A 80 -8.44 17.70 -22.62
CA LYS A 80 -7.68 18.40 -21.58
C LYS A 80 -6.39 19.03 -22.12
N GLY A 81 -5.72 18.38 -23.06
CA GLY A 81 -4.51 18.91 -23.71
C GLY A 81 -4.79 20.01 -24.73
N LEU A 82 -5.97 19.98 -25.37
CA LEU A 82 -6.42 21.00 -26.31
C LEU A 82 -6.89 22.27 -25.59
N ARG A 83 -7.42 22.13 -24.37
CA ARG A 83 -7.72 23.26 -23.50
C ARG A 83 -6.42 23.97 -23.15
N GLU A 84 -6.25 25.18 -23.68
CA GLU A 84 -5.10 26.02 -23.40
C GLU A 84 -4.97 26.17 -21.88
N PRO A 85 -3.81 25.80 -21.28
CA PRO A 85 -3.62 26.01 -19.85
C PRO A 85 -3.72 27.50 -19.58
N GLU A 86 -4.59 27.89 -18.65
CA GLU A 86 -4.60 29.27 -18.15
C GLU A 86 -3.22 29.55 -17.57
N VAL A 87 -2.38 30.24 -18.34
CA VAL A 87 -1.07 30.69 -17.90
C VAL A 87 -1.34 31.68 -16.79
N LYS A 88 -1.32 31.19 -15.54
CA LYS A 88 -1.30 32.05 -14.37
C LYS A 88 -0.04 32.89 -14.51
N LYS A 89 -0.19 34.14 -14.92
CA LYS A 89 0.88 35.11 -14.95
C LYS A 89 1.28 35.31 -13.49
N ILE A 90 2.32 34.61 -13.06
CA ILE A 90 2.95 34.85 -11.78
C ILE A 90 3.63 36.21 -11.95
N ARG A 91 3.03 37.24 -11.36
CA ARG A 91 3.63 38.56 -11.30
C ARG A 91 4.55 38.55 -10.09
N TYR A 92 5.85 38.58 -10.33
CA TYR A 92 6.88 38.57 -9.30
C TYR A 92 7.14 40.00 -8.81
N ASP A 93 6.07 40.70 -8.42
CA ASP A 93 6.14 42.06 -7.88
C ASP A 93 5.65 41.98 -6.42
N ASP A 94 6.45 41.34 -5.55
CA ASP A 94 6.19 41.26 -4.11
C ASP A 94 7.06 42.31 -3.40
N PRO A 95 6.54 43.51 -3.09
CA PRO A 95 7.32 44.60 -2.50
C PRO A 95 7.88 44.25 -1.10
N GLU A 96 7.18 43.40 -0.34
CA GLU A 96 7.65 42.93 0.97
C GLU A 96 8.93 42.08 0.87
N PHE A 97 9.11 41.34 -0.24
CA PHE A 97 10.31 40.54 -0.49
C PHE A 97 11.52 41.42 -0.81
N GLU A 98 11.31 42.46 -1.62
CA GLU A 98 12.36 43.43 -1.95
C GLU A 98 12.83 44.21 -0.72
N GLU A 99 11.89 44.64 0.14
CA GLU A 99 12.21 45.29 1.41
C GLU A 99 12.99 44.37 2.36
N THR A 100 12.58 43.11 2.50
CA THR A 100 13.30 42.15 3.35
C THR A 100 14.70 41.83 2.83
N VAL A 101 14.89 41.75 1.51
CA VAL A 101 16.23 41.64 0.91
C VAL A 101 17.06 42.88 1.16
N SER A 102 16.50 44.08 1.00
CA SER A 102 17.21 45.35 1.27
C SER A 102 17.68 45.41 2.73
N ILE A 103 16.77 45.12 3.68
CA ILE A 103 17.08 45.09 5.11
C ILE A 103 18.17 44.05 5.43
N PHE A 104 18.11 42.89 4.78
CA PHE A 104 19.11 41.85 4.98
C PHE A 104 20.49 42.25 4.45
N VAL A 105 20.54 42.88 3.26
CA VAL A 105 21.77 43.39 2.64
C VAL A 105 22.37 44.51 3.50
N GLU A 106 21.57 45.49 3.89
CA GLU A 106 22.00 46.59 4.78
C GLU A 106 22.52 46.05 6.13
N GLY A 107 21.82 45.09 6.72
CA GLY A 107 22.25 44.44 7.96
C GLY A 107 23.46 43.51 7.81
N TRP A 108 23.81 43.10 6.59
CA TRP A 108 25.02 42.34 6.31
C TRP A 108 26.21 43.27 6.09
N GLU A 109 26.03 44.37 5.34
CA GLU A 109 27.04 45.42 5.15
C GLU A 109 27.47 46.04 6.49
N GLN A 110 26.52 46.30 7.40
CA GLN A 110 26.83 46.79 8.75
C GLN A 110 27.60 45.80 9.63
N ARG A 111 27.53 44.49 9.32
CA ARG A 111 28.27 43.44 10.05
C ARG A 111 29.64 43.14 9.47
N VAL A 112 29.85 43.47 8.20
CA VAL A 112 31.11 43.26 7.47
C VAL A 112 32.00 44.51 7.50
N ALA A 113 31.42 45.69 7.71
CA ALA A 113 32.13 46.95 8.01
C ALA A 113 32.66 47.02 9.45
#